data_AF-A0A9P5YCU7-F1
#
_entry.id   AF-A0A9P5YCU7-F1
#
_cell.length_a   1.000
_cell.length_b   1.000
_cell.length_c   1.000
_cell.angle_alpha   90.00
_cell.angle_beta   90.00
_cell.angle_gamma   90.00
#
_symmetry.space_group_name_H-M   'P 1'
#
loop_
_entity.id
_entity.type
_entity.pdbx_description
1 polymer ?
#
loop_
_entity_poly.entity_id
_entity_poly.type
_entity_poly.pdbx_seq_one_letter_code
_entity_poly.pdbx_strand_id
1 'polypeptide(L)'
;MSVSSNPKRRLQSYQYPPSHTSSRSTYPSFLSIQISLRLQLTWAWRGLYDAFRWNVVISAVVDDAEIRANIYKSLLLNSLSLVSIYIFDLLLLPLVQGQQKWFHRNIGWFYQALWLFPVVGTSFYFNSTWCSTIAKRTYTLQHGSQAGTQQSVTYTGMLTAIATSAYRVVMVFTSVILSFALRSIPYIGPLAGFIFLCWLDAYYCFEFVWIARGMSLSRRVRHLEERWAYYFAFGLPSAALCTFATGLANVAIFALVFPMFIILATHGRPVPLDPYNPLPQDNSDTPQHPSPFVPIRIPVFGIIMWLNDLIVRILSVGGGPSKRSSTSRNRAISDDARENVEDGDTTKLVKANYGPNVPVRPTRGRINIGRRKED
;
A
#
# COMPACT_ATOMS: atom_id res chain seq x y z
N MET A 1 76.20 53.38 8.64
CA MET A 1 75.71 52.19 9.36
C MET A 1 74.19 52.20 9.32
N SER A 2 73.59 51.43 8.42
CA SER A 2 72.14 51.34 8.23
C SER A 2 71.55 50.26 9.14
N VAL A 3 70.57 50.66 9.96
CA VAL A 3 69.85 49.77 10.88
C VAL A 3 68.78 49.02 10.08
N SER A 4 68.97 47.71 9.92
CA SER A 4 68.00 46.81 9.29
C SER A 4 66.90 46.44 10.30
N SER A 5 65.68 46.89 10.05
CA SER A 5 64.49 46.55 10.84
C SER A 5 63.98 45.15 10.49
N ASN A 6 63.98 44.26 11.49
CA ASN A 6 63.50 42.89 11.40
C ASN A 6 61.95 42.86 11.35
N PRO A 7 61.29 42.21 10.36
CA PRO A 7 59.83 42.11 10.36
C PRO A 7 59.38 41.06 11.38
N LYS A 8 58.60 41.51 12.37
CA LYS A 8 57.94 40.63 13.36
C LYS A 8 57.05 39.61 12.63
N ARG A 9 57.42 38.32 12.70
CA ARG A 9 56.53 37.21 12.33
C ARG A 9 55.29 37.27 13.21
N ARG A 10 54.13 37.61 12.64
CA ARG A 10 52.83 37.35 13.28
C ARG A 10 52.64 35.84 13.33
N LEU A 11 52.58 35.29 14.54
CA LEU A 11 52.04 33.95 14.77
C LEU A 11 50.56 33.99 14.33
N GLN A 12 50.24 33.34 13.22
CA GLN A 12 48.85 33.03 12.88
C GLN A 12 48.35 32.02 13.90
N SER A 13 47.59 32.50 14.88
CA SER A 13 46.77 31.64 15.72
C SER A 13 45.76 30.94 14.81
N TYR A 14 45.93 29.64 14.60
CA TYR A 14 44.90 28.79 14.02
C TYR A 14 43.69 28.84 14.96
N GLN A 15 42.72 29.66 14.60
CA GLN A 15 41.44 29.71 15.29
C GLN A 15 40.64 28.49 14.81
N TYR A 16 40.59 27.46 15.64
CA TYR A 16 39.66 26.36 15.43
C TYR A 16 38.24 26.94 15.30
N PRO A 17 37.47 26.56 14.29
CA PRO A 17 36.06 26.93 14.25
C PRO A 17 35.39 26.41 15.53
N PRO A 18 34.55 27.19 16.21
CA PRO A 18 33.83 26.72 17.39
C PRO A 18 32.70 25.79 16.93
N SER A 19 33.03 24.58 16.51
CA SER A 19 32.05 23.54 16.21
C SER A 19 32.06 22.52 17.34
N HIS A 20 31.71 22.96 18.56
CA HIS A 20 31.19 22.05 19.57
C HIS A 20 29.73 21.75 19.23
N THR A 21 29.50 21.03 18.13
CA THR A 21 28.25 20.30 17.95
C THR A 21 28.18 19.30 19.10
N SER A 22 27.26 19.52 20.03
CA SER A 22 27.08 18.64 21.19
C SER A 22 26.85 17.21 20.67
N SER A 23 27.51 16.20 21.22
CA SER A 23 27.22 14.80 20.87
C SER A 23 25.73 14.44 21.03
N ARG A 24 25.00 15.21 21.85
CA ARG A 24 23.54 15.13 21.98
C ARG A 24 22.78 15.49 20.69
N SER A 25 23.30 16.37 19.83
CA SER A 25 22.68 16.70 18.54
C SER A 25 22.83 15.58 17.49
N THR A 26 23.64 14.56 17.76
CA THR A 26 23.78 13.37 16.91
C THR A 26 22.68 12.33 17.19
N TYR A 27 22.01 12.42 18.34
CA TYR A 27 20.94 11.48 18.68
C TYR A 27 19.62 11.88 18.01
N PRO A 28 18.85 10.90 17.50
CA PRO A 28 17.51 11.15 17.00
C PRO A 28 16.66 11.76 18.11
N SER A 29 15.95 12.83 17.77
CA SER A 29 14.98 13.45 18.67
C SER A 29 13.64 12.71 18.57
N PHE A 30 13.02 12.45 19.71
CA PHE A 30 11.78 11.69 19.79
C PHE A 30 10.65 12.53 20.38
N LEU A 31 9.45 12.39 19.81
CA LEU A 31 8.23 12.92 20.39
C LEU A 31 7.87 12.16 21.67
N SER A 32 7.14 12.84 22.56
CA SER A 32 6.60 12.17 23.74
C SER A 32 5.59 11.08 23.34
N ILE A 33 5.44 10.08 24.21
CA ILE A 33 4.50 8.96 23.99
C ILE A 33 3.07 9.49 23.82
N GLN A 34 2.67 10.48 24.63
CA GLN A 34 1.34 11.07 24.57
C GLN A 34 1.08 11.76 23.22
N ILE A 35 2.05 12.52 22.71
CA ILE A 35 1.93 13.19 21.41
C ILE A 35 1.86 12.13 20.30
N SER A 36 2.73 11.12 20.36
CA SER A 36 2.77 10.03 19.39
C SER A 36 1.46 9.24 19.34
N LEU A 37 0.87 8.93 20.50
CA LEU A 37 -0.43 8.27 20.58
C LEU A 37 -1.57 9.15 20.05
N ARG A 38 -1.58 10.45 20.40
CA ARG A 38 -2.58 11.39 19.87
C ARG A 38 -2.48 11.52 18.35
N LEU A 39 -1.27 11.53 17.79
CA LEU A 39 -1.05 11.52 16.35
C LEU A 39 -1.63 10.27 15.70
N GLN A 40 -1.33 9.08 16.23
CA GLN A 40 -1.89 7.82 15.73
C GLN A 40 -3.42 7.81 15.80
N LEU A 41 -4.01 8.30 16.90
CA LEU A 41 -5.46 8.41 17.04
C LEU A 41 -6.07 9.38 16.04
N THR A 42 -5.39 10.50 15.76
CA THR A 42 -5.81 11.46 14.74
C THR A 42 -5.75 10.86 13.34
N TRP A 43 -4.72 10.07 13.04
CA TRP A 43 -4.59 9.36 11.76
C TRP A 43 -5.63 8.26 11.60
N ALA A 44 -5.91 7.51 12.67
CA ALA A 44 -7.02 6.57 12.71
C ALA A 44 -8.37 7.26 12.50
N TRP A 45 -8.63 8.37 13.20
CA TRP A 45 -9.84 9.17 13.00
C TRP A 45 -9.98 9.66 11.56
N ARG A 46 -8.88 10.07 10.94
CA ARG A 46 -8.89 10.49 9.53
C ARG A 46 -9.21 9.32 8.59
N GLY A 47 -8.66 8.14 8.85
CA GLY A 47 -8.98 6.92 8.10
C GLY A 47 -10.45 6.54 8.21
N LEU A 48 -11.00 6.61 9.44
CA LEU A 48 -12.41 6.36 9.69
C LEU A 48 -13.31 7.38 8.99
N TYR A 49 -12.97 8.67 9.10
CA TYR A 49 -13.71 9.74 8.41
C TYR A 49 -13.72 9.50 6.89
N ASP A 50 -12.57 9.18 6.29
CA ASP A 50 -12.46 8.93 4.86
C ASP A 50 -13.26 7.68 4.41
N ALA A 51 -13.44 6.68 5.28
CA ALA A 51 -14.29 5.51 5.03
C ALA A 51 -15.81 5.80 5.09
N PHE A 52 -16.23 6.93 5.67
CA PHE A 52 -17.63 7.33 5.76
C PHE A 52 -18.02 8.48 4.81
N ARG A 53 -17.16 8.87 3.86
CA ARG A 53 -17.45 9.96 2.90
C ARG A 53 -18.36 9.52 1.75
N TRP A 54 -19.53 9.00 2.06
CA TRP A 54 -20.51 8.50 1.08
C TRP A 54 -20.92 9.52 0.03
N ASN A 55 -20.87 10.82 0.35
CA ASN A 55 -21.10 11.90 -0.60
C ASN A 55 -20.18 11.81 -1.84
N VAL A 56 -18.92 11.42 -1.65
CA VAL A 56 -17.95 11.24 -2.75
C VAL A 56 -18.36 10.09 -3.65
N VAL A 57 -18.84 9.01 -3.05
CA VAL A 57 -19.27 7.82 -3.79
C VAL A 57 -20.52 8.12 -4.60
N ILE A 58 -21.50 8.79 -4.00
CA ILE A 58 -22.73 9.19 -4.68
C ILE A 58 -22.42 10.12 -5.84
N SER A 59 -21.57 11.14 -5.65
CA SER A 59 -21.11 12.02 -6.73
C SER A 59 -20.42 11.23 -7.84
N ALA A 60 -19.46 10.36 -7.53
CA ALA A 60 -18.78 9.55 -8.54
C ALA A 60 -19.73 8.65 -9.36
N VAL A 61 -20.81 8.15 -8.76
CA VAL A 61 -21.83 7.33 -9.45
C VAL A 61 -22.78 8.18 -10.29
N VAL A 62 -23.14 9.38 -9.84
CA VAL A 62 -24.03 10.28 -10.57
C VAL A 62 -23.30 10.88 -11.77
N ASP A 63 -22.06 11.33 -11.56
CA ASP A 63 -21.30 12.14 -12.51
C ASP A 63 -20.67 11.32 -13.64
N ASP A 64 -20.36 10.02 -13.42
CA ASP A 64 -19.69 9.18 -14.41
C ASP A 64 -20.50 7.91 -14.76
N ALA A 65 -20.87 7.79 -16.05
CA ALA A 65 -21.67 6.68 -16.56
C ALA A 65 -20.90 5.35 -16.62
N GLU A 66 -19.57 5.37 -16.80
CA GLU A 66 -18.71 4.18 -16.83
C GLU A 66 -18.54 3.60 -15.42
N ILE A 67 -18.29 4.46 -14.42
CA ILE A 67 -18.26 4.09 -13.00
C ILE A 67 -19.62 3.50 -12.59
N ARG A 68 -20.71 4.19 -12.91
CA ARG A 68 -22.07 3.73 -12.62
C ARG A 68 -22.38 2.38 -13.24
N ALA A 69 -22.07 2.17 -14.51
CA ALA A 69 -22.32 0.90 -15.19
C ALA A 69 -21.54 -0.26 -14.56
N ASN A 70 -20.28 -0.03 -14.18
CA ASN A 70 -19.45 -1.06 -13.54
C ASN A 70 -19.93 -1.39 -12.12
N ILE A 71 -20.39 -0.39 -11.36
CA ILE A 71 -21.01 -0.61 -10.05
C ILE A 71 -22.30 -1.42 -10.19
N TYR A 72 -23.18 -1.07 -11.13
CA TYR A 72 -24.41 -1.84 -11.34
C TYR A 72 -24.13 -3.30 -11.75
N LYS A 73 -23.14 -3.54 -12.62
CA LYS A 73 -22.73 -4.91 -12.97
C LYS A 73 -22.26 -5.69 -11.75
N SER A 74 -21.43 -5.08 -10.90
CA SER A 74 -20.94 -5.70 -9.67
C SER A 74 -22.08 -5.97 -8.67
N LEU A 75 -22.96 -4.99 -8.45
CA LEU A 75 -24.12 -5.14 -7.57
C LEU A 75 -25.07 -6.23 -8.05
N LEU A 76 -25.39 -6.28 -9.35
CA LEU A 76 -26.25 -7.32 -9.91
C LEU A 76 -25.62 -8.71 -9.75
N LEU A 77 -24.34 -8.85 -10.10
CA LEU A 77 -23.64 -10.13 -10.00
C LEU A 77 -23.56 -10.63 -8.56
N ASN A 78 -23.21 -9.76 -7.62
CA ASN A 78 -23.07 -10.13 -6.21
C ASN A 78 -24.42 -10.30 -5.50
N SER A 79 -25.46 -9.57 -5.92
CA SER A 79 -26.82 -9.79 -5.41
C SER A 79 -27.35 -11.13 -5.92
N LEU A 80 -27.12 -11.46 -7.20
CA LEU A 80 -27.50 -12.74 -7.79
C LEU A 80 -26.76 -13.91 -7.11
N SER A 81 -25.46 -13.76 -6.83
CA SER A 81 -24.69 -14.79 -6.13
C SER A 81 -25.19 -14.96 -4.69
N LEU A 82 -25.49 -13.87 -3.98
CA LEU A 82 -26.02 -13.91 -2.62
C LEU A 82 -27.41 -14.56 -2.58
N VAL A 83 -28.30 -14.20 -3.51
CA VAL A 83 -29.61 -14.85 -3.68
C VAL A 83 -29.44 -16.34 -4.00
N SER A 84 -28.52 -16.71 -4.88
CA SER A 84 -28.23 -18.12 -5.18
C SER A 84 -27.72 -18.90 -3.97
N ILE A 85 -26.89 -18.29 -3.11
CA ILE A 85 -26.38 -18.91 -1.89
C ILE A 85 -27.52 -19.12 -0.88
N TYR A 86 -28.33 -18.09 -0.62
CA TYR A 86 -29.42 -18.18 0.35
C TYR A 86 -30.60 -19.04 -0.11
N ILE A 87 -30.97 -19.01 -1.40
CA ILE A 87 -31.99 -19.92 -1.94
C ILE A 87 -31.54 -21.37 -1.76
N PHE A 88 -30.26 -21.66 -1.97
CA PHE A 88 -29.75 -23.01 -1.73
C PHE A 88 -29.85 -23.39 -0.24
N ASP A 89 -29.40 -22.53 0.67
CA ASP A 89 -29.47 -22.81 2.11
C ASP A 89 -30.92 -22.94 2.61
N LEU A 90 -31.86 -22.18 2.06
CA LEU A 90 -33.27 -22.20 2.47
C LEU A 90 -34.08 -23.34 1.84
N LEU A 91 -33.75 -23.75 0.62
CA LEU A 91 -34.58 -24.65 -0.17
C LEU A 91 -34.03 -26.08 -0.17
N LEU A 92 -32.70 -26.25 -0.21
CA LEU A 92 -32.07 -27.57 -0.27
C LEU A 92 -31.89 -28.20 1.11
N LEU A 93 -31.60 -27.40 2.14
CA LEU A 93 -31.40 -27.87 3.52
C LEU A 93 -32.67 -28.54 4.12
N PRO A 94 -33.89 -28.01 3.97
CA PRO A 94 -35.11 -28.71 4.41
C PRO A 94 -35.56 -29.85 3.47
N LEU A 95 -35.31 -29.76 2.15
CA LEU A 95 -35.68 -30.84 1.21
C LEU A 95 -34.87 -32.11 1.42
N VAL A 96 -33.62 -31.95 1.87
CA VAL A 96 -32.65 -33.04 1.96
C VAL A 96 -32.74 -33.74 3.31
N GLN A 97 -33.23 -33.10 4.39
CA GLN A 97 -33.42 -33.69 5.73
C GLN A 97 -34.15 -35.05 5.77
N GLY A 98 -34.96 -35.39 4.76
CA GLY A 98 -35.68 -36.66 4.66
C GLY A 98 -34.95 -37.83 3.95
N GLN A 99 -33.72 -37.64 3.44
CA GLN A 99 -33.04 -38.63 2.57
C GLN A 99 -31.71 -39.18 3.14
N GLN A 100 -31.29 -40.36 2.65
CA GLN A 100 -30.10 -41.12 3.08
C GLN A 100 -28.82 -40.25 3.31
N LYS A 101 -28.11 -40.51 4.42
CA LYS A 101 -26.90 -39.76 4.86
C LYS A 101 -25.75 -39.76 3.85
N TRP A 102 -25.68 -40.77 2.98
CA TRP A 102 -24.69 -40.86 1.90
C TRP A 102 -24.97 -39.88 0.76
N PHE A 103 -26.25 -39.68 0.42
CA PHE A 103 -26.67 -38.74 -0.62
C PHE A 103 -26.38 -37.29 -0.22
N HIS A 104 -26.64 -36.93 1.05
CA HIS A 104 -26.29 -35.61 1.61
C HIS A 104 -24.79 -35.26 1.46
N ARG A 105 -23.90 -36.20 1.79
CA ARG A 105 -22.45 -35.92 1.83
C ARG A 105 -21.88 -35.73 0.43
N ASN A 106 -22.28 -36.57 -0.52
CA ASN A 106 -21.79 -36.48 -1.88
C ASN A 106 -22.41 -35.29 -2.62
N ILE A 107 -23.73 -35.07 -2.49
CA ILE A 107 -24.42 -33.96 -3.19
C ILE A 107 -23.92 -32.59 -2.68
N GLY A 108 -23.65 -32.46 -1.38
CA GLY A 108 -23.11 -31.24 -0.79
C GLY A 108 -21.69 -30.94 -1.29
N TRP A 109 -20.82 -31.95 -1.37
CA TRP A 109 -19.46 -31.77 -1.87
C TRP A 109 -19.42 -31.47 -3.37
N PHE A 110 -20.23 -32.17 -4.18
CA PHE A 110 -20.37 -31.90 -5.62
C PHE A 110 -20.90 -30.49 -5.88
N TYR A 111 -21.91 -30.03 -5.13
CA TYR A 111 -22.44 -28.68 -5.28
C TYR A 111 -21.41 -27.62 -4.84
N GLN A 112 -20.72 -27.85 -3.72
CA GLN A 112 -19.70 -26.93 -3.25
C GLN A 112 -18.53 -26.81 -4.25
N ALA A 113 -18.06 -27.95 -4.78
CA ALA A 113 -16.96 -28.03 -5.73
C ALA A 113 -17.30 -27.54 -7.15
N LEU A 114 -18.44 -27.95 -7.72
CA LEU A 114 -18.79 -27.68 -9.13
C LEU A 114 -19.68 -26.46 -9.33
N TRP A 115 -20.38 -25.97 -8.30
CA TRP A 115 -21.24 -24.80 -8.41
C TRP A 115 -20.69 -23.62 -7.61
N LEU A 116 -20.53 -23.78 -6.29
CA LEU A 116 -20.15 -22.65 -5.43
C LEU A 116 -18.73 -22.13 -5.74
N PHE A 117 -17.73 -23.01 -5.86
CA PHE A 117 -16.37 -22.57 -6.18
C PHE A 117 -16.26 -21.84 -7.53
N PRO A 118 -16.83 -22.38 -8.64
CA PRO A 118 -16.84 -21.67 -9.91
C PRO A 118 -17.61 -20.35 -9.86
N VAL A 119 -18.80 -20.32 -9.26
CA VAL A 119 -19.61 -19.09 -9.15
C VAL A 119 -18.85 -18.01 -8.36
N VAL A 120 -18.25 -18.37 -7.23
CA VAL A 120 -17.44 -17.46 -6.42
C VAL A 120 -16.18 -17.01 -7.17
N GLY A 121 -15.48 -17.93 -7.83
CA GLY A 121 -14.27 -17.63 -8.60
C GLY A 121 -14.54 -16.69 -9.79
N THR A 122 -15.60 -16.97 -10.56
CA THR A 122 -16.05 -16.13 -11.66
C THR A 122 -16.52 -14.76 -11.17
N SER A 123 -17.25 -14.71 -10.05
CA SER A 123 -17.64 -13.45 -9.42
C SER A 123 -16.42 -12.63 -8.97
N PHE A 124 -15.46 -13.26 -8.31
CA PHE A 124 -14.22 -12.62 -7.90
C PHE A 124 -13.43 -12.06 -9.09
N TYR A 125 -13.32 -12.82 -10.18
CA TYR A 125 -12.64 -12.37 -11.40
C TYR A 125 -13.32 -11.15 -12.02
N PHE A 126 -14.63 -11.21 -12.25
CA PHE A 126 -15.37 -10.08 -12.83
C PHE A 126 -15.36 -8.86 -11.92
N ASN A 127 -15.58 -9.03 -10.62
CA ASN A 127 -15.47 -7.95 -9.65
C ASN A 127 -14.09 -7.30 -9.68
N SER A 128 -13.00 -8.08 -9.71
CA SER A 128 -11.64 -7.55 -9.81
C SER A 128 -11.42 -6.73 -11.09
N THR A 129 -11.94 -7.20 -12.23
CA THR A 129 -11.83 -6.45 -13.49
C THR A 129 -12.62 -5.13 -13.47
N TRP A 130 -13.87 -5.13 -13.01
CA TRP A 130 -14.69 -3.92 -12.90
C TRP A 130 -14.14 -2.94 -11.87
N CYS A 131 -13.68 -3.44 -10.73
CA CYS A 131 -13.01 -2.65 -9.69
C CYS A 131 -11.73 -1.99 -10.19
N SER A 132 -10.93 -2.71 -10.98
CA SER A 132 -9.74 -2.15 -11.65
C SER A 132 -10.10 -1.01 -12.60
N THR A 133 -11.18 -1.15 -13.37
CA THR A 133 -11.68 -0.09 -14.24
C THR A 133 -12.17 1.11 -13.43
N ILE A 134 -12.97 0.90 -12.38
CA ILE A 134 -13.45 1.98 -11.50
C ILE A 134 -12.28 2.73 -10.87
N ALA A 135 -11.29 2.01 -10.32
CA ALA A 135 -10.11 2.63 -9.73
C ALA A 135 -9.31 3.46 -10.75
N LYS A 136 -9.08 2.93 -11.96
CA LYS A 136 -8.39 3.68 -13.01
C LYS A 136 -9.16 4.94 -13.41
N ARG A 137 -10.47 4.84 -13.63
CA ARG A 137 -11.30 5.98 -14.02
C ARG A 137 -11.37 7.05 -12.94
N THR A 138 -11.71 6.66 -11.71
CA THR A 138 -11.70 7.59 -10.56
C THR A 138 -10.34 8.25 -10.38
N TYR A 139 -9.25 7.50 -10.54
CA TYR A 139 -7.92 8.04 -10.42
C TYR A 139 -7.59 9.06 -11.52
N THR A 140 -7.95 8.78 -12.77
CA THR A 140 -7.77 9.71 -13.90
C THR A 140 -8.63 10.96 -13.79
N LEU A 141 -9.85 10.86 -13.26
CA LEU A 141 -10.71 12.02 -13.02
C LEU A 141 -10.14 12.92 -11.91
N GLN A 142 -9.51 12.33 -10.90
CA GLN A 142 -8.97 13.05 -9.75
C GLN A 142 -7.60 13.69 -10.02
N HIS A 143 -6.72 13.03 -10.77
CA HIS A 143 -5.33 13.47 -10.98
C HIS A 143 -5.03 13.92 -12.43
N GLY A 144 -6.02 13.88 -13.32
CA GLY A 144 -5.89 14.27 -14.73
C GLY A 144 -5.30 13.19 -15.63
N SER A 145 -5.30 13.48 -16.94
CA SER A 145 -4.96 12.52 -18.01
C SER A 145 -3.50 12.03 -18.04
N GLN A 146 -2.61 12.58 -17.20
CA GLN A 146 -1.22 12.13 -17.08
C GLN A 146 -1.05 10.92 -16.15
N ALA A 147 -2.10 10.51 -15.44
CA ALA A 147 -2.03 9.52 -14.37
C ALA A 147 -2.15 8.05 -14.85
N GLY A 148 -1.82 7.79 -16.11
CA GLY A 148 -1.98 6.48 -16.71
C GLY A 148 -1.14 6.30 -17.95
N THR A 149 0.19 6.38 -17.82
CA THR A 149 1.07 5.81 -18.84
C THR A 149 0.77 4.33 -18.90
N GLN A 150 -0.05 3.93 -19.89
CA GLN A 150 -0.20 2.54 -20.27
C GLN A 150 1.22 2.00 -20.42
N GLN A 151 1.63 1.07 -19.57
CA GLN A 151 2.86 0.32 -19.80
C GLN A 151 2.68 -0.32 -21.17
N SER A 152 3.39 0.18 -22.17
CA SER A 152 3.46 -0.44 -23.48
C SER A 152 3.81 -1.91 -23.24
N VAL A 153 3.06 -2.81 -23.87
CA VAL A 153 3.22 -4.26 -23.70
C VAL A 153 4.55 -4.68 -24.32
N THR A 154 5.62 -4.42 -23.57
CA THR A 154 6.96 -4.93 -23.79
C THR A 154 7.02 -6.30 -23.12
N TYR A 155 7.87 -7.20 -23.61
CA TYR A 155 8.10 -8.51 -22.97
C TYR A 155 8.38 -8.40 -21.46
N THR A 156 9.11 -7.36 -21.05
CA THR A 156 9.33 -6.99 -19.64
C THR A 156 8.04 -6.57 -18.91
N GLY A 157 7.14 -5.86 -19.58
CA GLY A 157 5.79 -5.52 -19.11
C GLY A 157 4.89 -6.76 -18.92
N MET A 158 5.00 -7.75 -19.81
CA MET A 158 4.26 -9.00 -19.66
C MET A 158 4.77 -9.83 -18.48
N LEU A 159 6.10 -9.96 -18.31
CA LEU A 159 6.69 -10.66 -17.17
C LEU A 159 6.37 -9.98 -15.83
N THR A 160 6.37 -8.65 -15.78
CA THR A 160 5.97 -7.90 -14.59
C THR A 160 4.49 -8.04 -14.28
N ALA A 161 3.63 -8.09 -15.30
CA ALA A 161 2.20 -8.37 -15.12
C ALA A 161 1.94 -9.78 -14.56
N ILE A 162 2.64 -10.79 -15.08
CA ILE A 162 2.56 -12.18 -14.58
C ILE A 162 3.10 -12.30 -13.16
N ALA A 163 4.24 -11.65 -12.87
CA ALA A 163 4.78 -11.63 -11.51
C ALA A 163 3.78 -10.97 -10.55
N THR A 164 3.20 -9.83 -10.94
CA THR A 164 2.21 -9.11 -10.13
C THR A 164 0.95 -9.95 -9.88
N SER A 165 0.47 -10.69 -10.88
CA SER A 165 -0.70 -11.57 -10.70
C SER A 165 -0.38 -12.76 -9.78
N ALA A 166 0.79 -13.40 -9.94
CA ALA A 166 1.24 -14.47 -9.07
C ALA A 166 1.36 -14.01 -7.61
N TYR A 167 1.97 -12.83 -7.39
CA TYR A 167 2.08 -12.25 -6.05
C TYR A 167 0.73 -12.00 -5.39
N ARG A 168 -0.26 -11.51 -6.15
CA ARG A 168 -1.62 -11.32 -5.63
C ARG A 168 -2.27 -12.61 -5.20
N VAL A 169 -2.14 -13.67 -6.01
CA VAL A 169 -2.69 -14.99 -5.67
C VAL A 169 -2.06 -15.52 -4.39
N VAL A 170 -0.73 -15.45 -4.26
CA VAL A 170 -0.04 -15.89 -3.03
C VAL A 170 -0.48 -15.04 -1.85
N MET A 171 -0.59 -13.72 -2.03
CA MET A 171 -1.02 -12.81 -0.98
C MET A 171 -2.44 -13.11 -0.49
N VAL A 172 -3.39 -13.38 -1.40
CA VAL A 172 -4.75 -13.81 -1.05
C VAL A 172 -4.72 -15.13 -0.28
N PHE A 173 -4.05 -16.13 -0.82
CA PHE A 173 -4.02 -17.47 -0.22
C PHE A 173 -3.40 -17.47 1.18
N THR A 174 -2.26 -16.79 1.34
CA THR A 174 -1.57 -16.67 2.63
C THR A 174 -2.35 -15.82 3.63
N SER A 175 -3.04 -14.77 3.18
CA SER A 175 -3.91 -13.96 4.06
C SER A 175 -5.12 -14.76 4.58
N VAL A 176 -5.71 -15.63 3.75
CA VAL A 176 -6.80 -16.52 4.18
C VAL A 176 -6.31 -17.51 5.23
N ILE A 177 -5.16 -18.15 5.00
CA ILE A 177 -4.57 -19.09 5.96
C ILE A 177 -4.25 -18.38 7.28
N LEU A 178 -3.62 -17.20 7.22
CA LEU A 178 -3.26 -16.44 8.41
C LEU A 178 -4.50 -16.00 9.19
N SER A 179 -5.56 -15.55 8.51
CA SER A 179 -6.83 -15.20 9.14
C SER A 179 -7.45 -16.38 9.88
N PHE A 180 -7.44 -17.57 9.28
CA PHE A 180 -7.94 -18.79 9.91
C PHE A 180 -7.08 -19.20 11.12
N ALA A 181 -5.75 -19.13 10.98
CA ALA A 181 -4.81 -19.42 12.06
C ALA A 181 -4.99 -18.47 13.25
N LEU A 182 -5.12 -17.16 13.01
CA LEU A 182 -5.35 -16.16 14.05
C LEU A 182 -6.67 -16.44 14.79
N ARG A 183 -7.75 -16.73 14.07
CA ARG A 183 -9.06 -17.02 14.67
C ARG A 183 -9.07 -18.31 15.50
N SER A 184 -8.16 -19.24 15.22
CA SER A 184 -8.04 -20.51 15.94
C SER A 184 -7.41 -20.36 17.34
N ILE A 185 -6.84 -19.20 17.66
CA ILE A 185 -6.25 -18.93 18.99
C ILE A 185 -7.37 -18.63 20.00
N PRO A 186 -7.44 -19.30 21.16
CA PRO A 186 -8.47 -19.05 22.15
C PRO A 186 -8.37 -17.64 22.75
N TYR A 187 -9.52 -17.04 23.08
CA TYR A 187 -9.73 -15.71 23.68
C TYR A 187 -9.28 -14.50 22.82
N ILE A 188 -8.01 -14.43 22.42
CA ILE A 188 -7.44 -13.28 21.69
C ILE A 188 -7.63 -13.43 20.17
N GLY A 189 -7.76 -14.66 19.68
CA GLY A 189 -7.81 -14.96 18.25
C GLY A 189 -8.92 -14.27 17.46
N PRO A 190 -10.18 -14.22 17.94
CA PRO A 190 -11.26 -13.52 17.24
C PRO A 190 -10.98 -12.02 17.08
N LEU A 191 -10.43 -11.38 18.12
CA LEU A 191 -10.08 -9.95 18.08
C LEU A 191 -8.89 -9.71 17.14
N ALA A 192 -7.83 -10.52 17.25
CA ALA A 192 -6.67 -10.42 16.37
C ALA A 192 -7.03 -10.68 14.90
N GLY A 193 -7.91 -11.67 14.64
CA GLY A 193 -8.43 -11.97 13.31
C GLY A 193 -9.27 -10.82 12.75
N PHE A 194 -10.09 -10.16 13.58
CA PHE A 194 -10.83 -8.97 13.17
C PHE A 194 -9.91 -7.79 12.84
N ILE A 195 -8.91 -7.52 13.69
CA ILE A 195 -7.92 -6.46 13.44
C ILE A 195 -7.15 -6.74 12.13
N PHE A 196 -6.73 -7.98 11.92
CA PHE A 196 -6.09 -8.40 10.68
C PHE A 196 -7.00 -8.21 9.46
N LEU A 197 -8.29 -8.58 9.59
CA LEU A 197 -9.28 -8.38 8.53
C LEU A 197 -9.45 -6.90 8.16
N CYS A 198 -9.42 -5.98 9.15
CA CYS A 198 -9.47 -4.54 8.87
C CYS A 198 -8.29 -4.07 8.00
N TRP A 199 -7.07 -4.52 8.31
CA TRP A 199 -5.90 -4.21 7.48
C TRP A 199 -5.98 -4.86 6.10
N LEU A 200 -6.47 -6.09 6.03
CA LEU A 200 -6.61 -6.85 4.79
C LEU A 200 -7.64 -6.19 3.85
N ASP A 201 -8.81 -5.83 4.36
CA ASP A 201 -9.85 -5.14 3.60
C ASP A 201 -9.34 -3.80 3.06
N ALA A 202 -8.70 -3.00 3.92
CA ALA A 202 -8.09 -1.74 3.51
C ALA A 202 -7.03 -1.97 2.42
N TYR A 203 -6.16 -2.98 2.58
CA TYR A 203 -5.17 -3.32 1.56
C TYR A 203 -5.85 -3.57 0.21
N TYR A 204 -6.88 -4.40 0.15
CA TYR A 204 -7.54 -4.74 -1.11
C TYR A 204 -8.22 -3.53 -1.77
N CYS A 205 -8.81 -2.64 -0.98
CA CYS A 205 -9.42 -1.42 -1.52
C CYS A 205 -8.35 -0.49 -2.13
N PHE A 206 -7.24 -0.28 -1.41
CA PHE A 206 -6.17 0.60 -1.84
C PHE A 206 -5.24 -0.02 -2.89
N GLU A 207 -5.22 -1.34 -3.03
CA GLU A 207 -4.35 -2.03 -3.98
C GLU A 207 -4.55 -1.49 -5.39
N PHE A 208 -5.81 -1.36 -5.82
CA PHE A 208 -6.17 -0.87 -7.15
C PHE A 208 -5.69 0.57 -7.39
N VAL A 209 -5.77 1.42 -6.37
CA VAL A 209 -5.27 2.81 -6.41
C VAL A 209 -3.75 2.81 -6.56
N TRP A 210 -3.06 1.95 -5.80
CA TRP A 210 -1.61 1.85 -5.84
C TRP A 210 -1.08 1.24 -7.12
N ILE A 211 -1.84 0.33 -7.74
CA ILE A 211 -1.56 -0.21 -9.07
C ILE A 211 -1.71 0.89 -10.12
N ALA A 212 -2.75 1.73 -10.02
CA ALA A 212 -2.91 2.88 -10.89
C ALA A 212 -1.76 3.88 -10.74
N ARG A 213 -1.18 4.00 -9.53
CA ARG A 213 0.05 4.76 -9.24
C ARG A 213 1.35 4.07 -9.66
N GLY A 214 1.31 2.84 -10.17
CA GLY A 214 2.50 2.09 -10.56
C GLY A 214 3.38 1.57 -9.41
N MET A 215 2.90 1.58 -8.16
CA MET A 215 3.71 1.13 -7.02
C MET A 215 3.96 -0.38 -7.05
N SER A 216 5.17 -0.81 -6.67
CA SER A 216 5.52 -2.23 -6.52
C SER A 216 4.81 -2.89 -5.32
N LEU A 217 4.68 -4.22 -5.32
CA LEU A 217 4.04 -4.97 -4.22
C LEU A 217 4.69 -4.67 -2.87
N SER A 218 6.02 -4.71 -2.80
CA SER A 218 6.78 -4.44 -1.57
C SER A 218 6.53 -3.03 -1.05
N ARG A 219 6.44 -2.03 -1.95
CA ARG A 219 6.08 -0.65 -1.56
C ARG A 219 4.65 -0.57 -1.04
N ARG A 220 3.68 -1.23 -1.69
CA ARG A 220 2.28 -1.25 -1.23
C ARG A 220 2.15 -1.77 0.20
N VAL A 221 2.79 -2.91 0.48
CA VAL A 221 2.79 -3.52 1.82
C VAL A 221 3.46 -2.59 2.83
N ARG A 222 4.66 -2.08 2.51
CA ARG A 222 5.38 -1.15 3.38
C ARG A 222 4.57 0.13 3.66
N HIS A 223 3.94 0.69 2.63
CA HIS A 223 3.12 1.89 2.73
C HIS A 223 1.92 1.71 3.68
N LEU A 224 1.31 0.52 3.67
CA LEU A 224 0.27 0.15 4.64
C LEU A 224 0.83 0.01 6.04
N GLU A 225 1.91 -0.76 6.20
CA GLU A 225 2.50 -1.07 7.50
C GLU A 225 3.04 0.16 8.24
N GLU A 226 3.50 1.17 7.50
CA GLU A 226 3.95 2.47 8.05
C GLU A 226 2.80 3.42 8.43
N ARG A 227 1.58 3.19 7.91
CA ARG A 227 0.37 4.00 8.18
C ARG A 227 -0.74 3.12 8.74
N TRP A 228 -0.34 2.15 9.55
CA TRP A 228 -1.20 1.07 10.03
C TRP A 228 -2.46 1.58 10.72
N ALA A 229 -2.40 2.70 11.45
CA ALA A 229 -3.54 3.26 12.17
C ALA A 229 -4.61 3.82 11.23
N TYR A 230 -4.20 4.52 10.16
CA TYR A 230 -5.13 5.02 9.14
C TYR A 230 -5.82 3.86 8.42
N TYR A 231 -5.06 2.87 7.96
CA TYR A 231 -5.62 1.74 7.20
C TYR A 231 -6.49 0.83 8.05
N PHE A 232 -6.10 0.60 9.32
CA PHE A 232 -6.95 -0.10 10.28
C PHE A 232 -8.33 0.56 10.35
N ALA A 233 -8.36 1.86 10.61
CA ALA A 233 -9.60 2.59 10.81
C ALA A 233 -10.43 2.75 9.52
N PHE A 234 -9.78 2.83 8.36
CA PHE A 234 -10.46 2.84 7.07
C PHE A 234 -11.17 1.50 6.77
N GLY A 235 -10.54 0.38 7.12
CA GLY A 235 -11.10 -0.96 6.89
C GLY A 235 -12.12 -1.41 7.95
N LEU A 236 -12.26 -0.68 9.07
CA LEU A 236 -13.20 -1.04 10.14
C LEU A 236 -14.65 -1.21 9.65
N PRO A 237 -15.23 -0.29 8.85
CA PRO A 237 -16.62 -0.41 8.43
C PRO A 237 -16.84 -1.61 7.49
N SER A 238 -15.92 -1.86 6.55
CA SER A 238 -16.03 -3.02 5.66
C SER A 238 -15.86 -4.33 6.43
N ALA A 239 -14.86 -4.40 7.32
CA ALA A 239 -14.59 -5.59 8.11
C ALA A 239 -15.74 -5.90 9.07
N ALA A 240 -16.40 -4.89 9.64
CA ALA A 240 -17.60 -5.06 10.45
C ALA A 240 -18.76 -5.65 9.65
N LEU A 241 -18.98 -5.18 8.40
CA LEU A 241 -19.99 -5.75 7.50
C LEU A 241 -19.69 -7.22 7.17
N CYS A 242 -18.42 -7.53 6.95
CA CYS A 242 -17.93 -8.88 6.71
C CYS A 242 -18.16 -9.82 7.91
N THR A 243 -17.97 -9.35 9.15
CA THR A 243 -18.14 -10.19 10.34
C THR A 243 -19.59 -10.45 10.76
N PHE A 244 -20.54 -9.63 10.31
CA PHE A 244 -21.97 -9.91 10.52
C PHE A 244 -22.45 -11.13 9.72
N ALA A 245 -21.74 -11.50 8.65
CA ALA A 245 -22.09 -12.62 7.80
C ALA A 245 -21.22 -13.86 8.06
N THR A 246 -21.79 -15.05 7.87
CA THR A 246 -21.09 -16.32 8.06
C THR A 246 -20.73 -16.97 6.72
N GLY A 247 -19.60 -17.67 6.70
CA GLY A 247 -19.18 -18.49 5.55
C GLY A 247 -19.04 -17.69 4.24
N LEU A 248 -19.69 -18.18 3.19
CA LEU A 248 -19.62 -17.61 1.83
C LEU A 248 -20.39 -16.29 1.68
N ALA A 249 -21.39 -16.03 2.54
CA ALA A 249 -22.14 -14.79 2.52
C ALA A 249 -21.23 -13.58 2.83
N ASN A 250 -20.20 -13.77 3.67
CA ASN A 250 -19.18 -12.75 3.94
C ASN A 250 -18.47 -12.32 2.64
N VAL A 251 -18.04 -13.26 1.81
CA VAL A 251 -17.37 -12.97 0.53
C VAL A 251 -18.27 -12.19 -0.42
N ALA A 252 -19.55 -12.55 -0.49
CA ALA A 252 -20.53 -11.86 -1.33
C ALA A 252 -20.84 -10.44 -0.81
N ILE A 253 -20.98 -10.26 0.51
CA ILE A 253 -21.21 -8.95 1.14
C ILE A 253 -20.01 -8.04 0.97
N PHE A 254 -18.80 -8.56 1.18
CA PHE A 254 -17.58 -7.83 0.87
C PHE A 254 -17.59 -7.36 -0.59
N ALA A 255 -17.85 -8.27 -1.53
CA ALA A 255 -17.89 -7.94 -2.95
C ALA A 255 -18.97 -6.90 -3.32
N LEU A 256 -20.10 -6.85 -2.60
CA LEU A 256 -21.14 -5.82 -2.80
C LEU A 256 -20.63 -4.41 -2.43
N VAL A 257 -19.94 -4.29 -1.30
CA VAL A 257 -19.48 -2.97 -0.82
C VAL A 257 -18.14 -2.56 -1.42
N PHE A 258 -17.38 -3.52 -1.92
CA PHE A 258 -16.01 -3.35 -2.39
C PHE A 258 -15.82 -2.22 -3.43
N PRO A 259 -16.65 -2.09 -4.48
CA PRO A 259 -16.51 -1.01 -5.45
C PRO A 259 -16.63 0.38 -4.82
N MET A 260 -17.48 0.52 -3.80
CA MET A 260 -17.70 1.80 -3.11
C MET A 260 -16.49 2.19 -2.26
N PHE A 261 -15.91 1.23 -1.54
CA PHE A 261 -14.68 1.44 -0.77
C PHE A 261 -13.47 1.73 -1.65
N ILE A 262 -13.41 1.20 -2.87
CA ILE A 262 -12.36 1.58 -3.84
C ILE A 262 -12.47 3.05 -4.23
N ILE A 263 -13.68 3.56 -4.51
CA ILE A 263 -13.88 4.99 -4.80
C ILE A 263 -13.41 5.84 -3.61
N LEU A 264 -13.80 5.46 -2.40
CA LEU A 264 -13.36 6.14 -1.17
C LEU A 264 -11.83 6.10 -1.01
N ALA A 265 -11.20 4.98 -1.33
CA ALA A 265 -9.75 4.81 -1.29
C ALA A 265 -9.04 5.69 -2.32
N THR A 266 -9.58 5.84 -3.54
CA THR A 266 -9.03 6.72 -4.57
C THR A 266 -8.97 8.17 -4.08
N HIS A 267 -10.07 8.64 -3.48
CA HIS A 267 -10.15 9.98 -2.89
C HIS A 267 -9.46 10.08 -1.51
N GLY A 268 -9.07 8.97 -0.91
CA GLY A 268 -8.43 8.91 0.40
C GLY A 268 -7.03 9.50 0.34
N ARG A 269 -6.64 10.23 1.38
CA ARG A 269 -5.26 10.71 1.54
C ARG A 269 -4.67 10.09 2.80
N PRO A 270 -4.01 8.92 2.67
CA PRO A 270 -3.40 8.25 3.80
C PRO A 270 -2.41 9.15 4.52
N VAL A 271 -2.62 9.34 5.82
CA VAL A 271 -1.74 10.10 6.70
C VAL A 271 -0.98 9.13 7.62
N PRO A 272 0.24 9.47 8.08
CA PRO A 272 1.02 10.69 7.80
C PRO A 272 1.65 10.72 6.40
N LEU A 273 2.03 11.92 5.92
CA LEU A 273 2.80 12.07 4.67
C LEU A 273 4.21 11.47 4.83
N ASP A 274 4.90 11.84 5.90
CA ASP A 274 6.16 11.22 6.32
C ASP A 274 5.98 10.51 7.68
N PRO A 275 5.97 9.15 7.72
CA PRO A 275 5.88 8.38 8.95
C PRO A 275 7.08 8.58 9.89
N TYR A 276 8.23 8.96 9.35
CA TYR A 276 9.46 9.15 10.10
C TYR A 276 9.61 10.59 10.61
N ASN A 277 8.89 11.55 10.04
CA ASN A 277 8.83 12.94 10.49
C ASN A 277 7.39 13.49 10.47
N PRO A 278 6.53 13.07 11.42
CA PRO A 278 5.10 13.41 11.41
C PRO A 278 4.78 14.90 11.66
N LEU A 279 5.71 15.64 12.26
CA LEU A 279 5.59 17.06 12.56
C LEU A 279 6.80 17.79 11.99
N PRO A 280 6.79 18.18 10.70
CA PRO A 280 7.79 19.08 10.17
C PRO A 280 7.63 20.44 10.86
N GLN A 281 8.39 20.68 11.94
CA GLN A 281 8.45 22.00 12.57
C GLN A 281 9.10 22.97 11.58
N ASP A 282 8.49 24.15 11.41
CA ASP A 282 8.84 25.13 10.38
C ASP A 282 10.23 25.80 10.56
N ASN A 283 11.04 25.38 11.55
CA ASN A 283 12.33 26.03 11.86
C ASN A 283 13.39 25.10 12.50
N SER A 284 13.22 23.78 12.50
CA SER A 284 14.24 22.86 13.03
C SER A 284 14.68 21.85 11.97
N ASP A 285 15.96 21.88 11.58
CA ASP A 285 16.57 20.96 10.61
C ASP A 285 16.65 19.51 11.10
N THR A 286 16.26 19.24 12.35
CA THR A 286 16.32 17.91 12.98
C THR A 286 14.96 17.19 12.88
N PRO A 287 14.89 16.04 12.19
CA PRO A 287 13.64 15.26 12.12
C PRO A 287 13.26 14.75 13.52
N GLN A 288 11.97 14.87 13.85
CA GLN A 288 11.42 14.39 15.12
C GLN A 288 10.69 13.08 14.88
N HIS A 289 11.30 11.98 15.32
CA HIS A 289 10.68 10.66 15.19
C HIS A 289 9.59 10.47 16.25
N PRO A 290 8.53 9.70 15.97
CA PRO A 290 7.58 9.30 17.00
C PRO A 290 8.24 8.45 18.08
N SER A 291 7.62 8.40 19.27
CA SER A 291 8.19 7.75 20.45
C SER A 291 8.60 6.30 20.16
N PRO A 292 9.75 5.80 20.67
CA PRO A 292 10.20 4.42 20.44
C PRO A 292 9.20 3.33 20.85
N PHE A 293 8.29 3.63 21.79
CA PHE A 293 7.25 2.72 22.27
C PHE A 293 6.05 2.59 21.32
N VAL A 294 5.89 3.51 20.38
CA VAL A 294 4.83 3.46 19.37
C VAL A 294 5.49 3.09 18.03
N PRO A 295 5.28 1.87 17.51
CA PRO A 295 5.96 1.43 16.31
C PRO A 295 5.54 2.28 15.10
N ILE A 296 6.54 2.79 14.37
CA ILE A 296 6.35 3.47 13.09
C ILE A 296 5.79 2.49 12.07
N ARG A 297 6.28 1.25 12.08
CA ARG A 297 5.90 0.19 11.16
C ARG A 297 5.51 -1.06 11.94
N ILE A 298 4.31 -1.59 11.64
CA ILE A 298 3.87 -2.89 12.14
C ILE A 298 3.93 -3.89 10.97
N PRO A 299 4.78 -4.93 11.01
CA PRO A 299 4.95 -5.87 9.91
C PRO A 299 3.80 -6.89 9.84
N VAL A 300 2.56 -6.42 9.67
CA VAL A 300 1.33 -7.22 9.64
C VAL A 300 1.39 -8.29 8.53
N PHE A 301 2.00 -7.95 7.40
CA PHE A 301 2.15 -8.83 6.24
C PHE A 301 3.54 -9.49 6.20
N GLY A 302 4.30 -9.45 7.29
CA GLY A 302 5.67 -9.98 7.34
C GLY A 302 5.77 -11.47 6.99
N ILE A 303 4.83 -12.29 7.48
CA ILE A 303 4.74 -13.72 7.15
C ILE A 303 4.47 -13.93 5.66
N ILE A 304 3.59 -13.09 5.09
CA ILE A 304 3.18 -13.15 3.69
C ILE A 304 4.36 -12.79 2.79
N MET A 305 5.10 -11.73 3.12
CA MET A 305 6.32 -11.35 2.41
C MET A 305 7.40 -12.41 2.50
N TRP A 306 7.59 -13.02 3.67
CA TRP A 306 8.56 -14.11 3.83
C TRP A 306 8.22 -15.33 2.96
N LEU A 307 6.93 -15.72 2.89
CA LEU A 307 6.46 -16.80 2.01
C LEU A 307 6.62 -16.44 0.52
N ASN A 308 6.31 -15.21 0.14
CA ASN A 308 6.52 -14.71 -1.22
C ASN A 308 8.00 -14.82 -1.61
N ASP A 309 8.92 -14.37 -0.74
CA ASP A 309 10.36 -14.43 -0.97
C ASP A 309 10.84 -15.89 -1.09
N LEU A 310 10.24 -16.82 -0.32
CA LEU A 310 10.54 -18.24 -0.41
C LEU A 310 10.13 -18.83 -1.77
N ILE A 311 8.94 -18.49 -2.27
CA ILE A 311 8.46 -18.94 -3.59
C ILE A 311 9.34 -18.40 -4.71
N VAL A 312 9.68 -17.11 -4.67
CA VAL A 312 10.61 -16.50 -5.64
C VAL A 312 11.96 -17.19 -5.60
N ARG A 313 12.47 -17.52 -4.41
CA ARG A 313 13.74 -18.22 -4.25
C ARG A 313 13.69 -19.62 -4.86
N ILE A 314 12.62 -20.38 -4.65
CA ILE A 314 12.44 -21.71 -5.24
C ILE A 314 12.38 -21.63 -6.77
N LEU A 315 11.62 -20.68 -7.32
CA LEU A 315 11.54 -20.47 -8.77
C LEU A 315 12.89 -20.04 -9.36
N SER A 316 13.68 -19.24 -8.63
CA SER A 316 14.99 -18.78 -9.08
C SER A 316 16.08 -19.88 -9.06
N VAL A 317 15.91 -20.91 -8.24
CA VAL A 317 16.84 -22.06 -8.16
C VAL A 317 16.57 -23.09 -9.26
N GLY A 318 15.36 -23.10 -9.84
CA GLY A 318 15.01 -23.95 -10.99
C GLY A 318 15.51 -23.42 -12.35
N GLY A 319 15.95 -22.16 -12.42
CA GLY A 319 16.68 -21.62 -13.58
C GLY A 319 18.18 -21.82 -13.38
N GLY A 320 18.85 -22.44 -14.35
CA GLY A 320 20.26 -22.88 -14.28
C GLY A 320 21.28 -21.83 -13.79
N PRO A 321 22.53 -22.25 -13.50
CA PRO A 321 23.45 -21.54 -12.62
C PRO A 321 23.94 -20.25 -13.27
N SER A 322 23.31 -19.11 -12.96
CA SER A 322 23.87 -17.79 -13.21
C SER A 322 24.31 -17.16 -11.90
N LYS A 323 25.62 -16.93 -11.84
CA LYS A 323 26.46 -16.29 -10.80
C LYS A 323 25.69 -15.66 -9.63
N ARG A 324 26.02 -16.18 -8.43
CA ARG A 324 25.85 -15.52 -7.13
C ARG A 324 26.20 -14.03 -7.22
N SER A 325 25.19 -13.17 -7.09
CA SER A 325 25.38 -11.83 -6.55
C SER A 325 24.38 -11.65 -5.41
N SER A 326 24.88 -11.13 -4.29
CA SER A 326 24.21 -10.84 -3.03
C SER A 326 23.19 -9.69 -3.15
N THR A 327 22.34 -9.72 -4.19
CA THR A 327 21.63 -8.53 -4.69
C THR A 327 20.16 -8.47 -4.27
N SER A 328 19.59 -9.50 -3.63
CA SER A 328 18.15 -9.51 -3.30
C SER A 328 17.76 -8.43 -2.29
N ARG A 329 18.57 -8.20 -1.25
CA ARG A 329 18.29 -7.14 -0.26
C ARG A 329 18.54 -5.73 -0.81
N ASN A 330 19.48 -5.61 -1.76
CA ASN A 330 19.81 -4.33 -2.40
C ASN A 330 18.87 -3.96 -3.54
N ARG A 331 18.16 -4.90 -4.18
CA ARG A 331 17.23 -4.59 -5.27
C ARG A 331 16.01 -3.84 -4.79
N ALA A 332 15.41 -4.27 -3.67
CA ALA A 332 14.31 -3.55 -3.04
C ALA A 332 14.72 -2.14 -2.60
N ILE A 333 15.95 -1.98 -2.08
CA ILE A 333 16.49 -0.69 -1.66
C ILE A 333 16.91 0.18 -2.85
N SER A 334 17.42 -0.40 -3.95
CA SER A 334 17.84 0.35 -5.14
C SER A 334 16.66 0.78 -6.01
N ASP A 335 15.60 -0.04 -6.08
CA ASP A 335 14.33 0.38 -6.68
C ASP A 335 13.63 1.41 -5.78
N ASP A 336 13.67 1.26 -4.44
CA ASP A 336 13.21 2.31 -3.51
C ASP A 336 14.00 3.63 -3.67
N ALA A 337 15.31 3.58 -3.84
CA ALA A 337 16.14 4.78 -3.98
C ALA A 337 15.97 5.46 -5.35
N ARG A 338 15.72 4.70 -6.42
CA ARG A 338 15.47 5.26 -7.76
C ARG A 338 14.06 5.84 -7.89
N GLU A 339 13.06 5.20 -7.28
CA GLU A 339 11.67 5.64 -7.38
C GLU A 339 11.29 6.73 -6.34
N ASN A 340 11.91 6.78 -5.14
CA ASN A 340 11.72 7.90 -4.19
C ASN A 340 12.27 9.24 -4.73
N VAL A 341 13.21 9.21 -5.68
CA VAL A 341 13.74 10.41 -6.34
C VAL A 341 12.72 11.01 -7.31
N GLU A 342 11.83 10.20 -7.90
CA GLU A 342 10.77 10.69 -8.80
C GLU A 342 9.61 11.34 -8.02
N ASP A 343 9.30 10.88 -6.80
CA ASP A 343 8.24 11.48 -5.94
C ASP A 343 8.65 12.81 -5.27
N GLY A 344 9.95 13.13 -5.24
CA GLY A 344 10.45 14.43 -4.76
C GLY A 344 10.06 15.61 -5.64
N ASP A 345 9.65 15.37 -6.89
CA ASP A 345 9.32 16.39 -7.88
C ASP A 345 7.79 16.61 -8.02
N THR A 346 6.98 15.61 -7.69
CA THR A 346 5.50 15.68 -7.84
C THR A 346 4.76 16.34 -6.68
N THR A 347 5.44 16.60 -5.55
CA THR A 347 4.79 17.14 -4.32
C THR A 347 4.98 18.65 -4.15
N LYS A 348 5.71 19.33 -5.03
CA LYS A 348 5.84 20.80 -5.02
C LYS A 348 5.07 21.38 -6.20
N LEU A 349 3.82 21.81 -5.98
CA LEU A 349 3.04 22.83 -6.72
C LEU A 349 1.63 22.76 -6.08
N VAL A 350 1.14 23.71 -5.27
CA VAL A 350 0.74 25.07 -5.64
C VAL A 350 0.80 25.99 -4.42
N LYS A 351 1.68 27.00 -4.46
CA LYS A 351 1.42 28.33 -3.87
C LYS A 351 1.84 29.34 -4.93
N ALA A 352 0.89 29.70 -5.80
CA ALA A 352 1.07 30.81 -6.71
C ALA A 352 0.90 32.11 -5.91
N ASN A 353 2.00 32.80 -5.63
CA ASN A 353 1.99 34.22 -5.33
C ASN A 353 2.89 34.91 -6.35
N TYR A 354 2.29 35.86 -7.07
CA TYR A 354 2.93 36.72 -8.06
C TYR A 354 4.01 37.60 -7.44
N GLY A 355 5.18 37.68 -8.10
CA GLY A 355 6.24 38.66 -7.83
C GLY A 355 7.44 38.45 -8.79
N PRO A 356 8.08 39.51 -9.34
CA PRO A 356 8.73 39.41 -10.65
C PRO A 356 10.24 39.13 -10.62
N ASN A 357 10.68 38.43 -11.68
CA ASN A 357 11.98 38.50 -12.37
C ASN A 357 13.29 38.41 -11.57
N VAL A 358 13.93 37.23 -11.63
CA VAL A 358 15.41 37.08 -11.57
C VAL A 358 15.85 36.08 -12.65
N PRO A 359 16.80 36.41 -13.56
CA PRO A 359 17.22 35.51 -14.62
C PRO A 359 18.23 34.46 -14.15
N VAL A 360 18.00 33.21 -14.55
CA VAL A 360 18.85 32.03 -14.29
C VAL A 360 20.05 32.03 -15.24
N ARG A 361 21.27 31.94 -14.68
CA ARG A 361 22.54 31.83 -15.42
C ARG A 361 22.89 30.34 -15.62
N PRO A 362 23.24 29.87 -16.84
CA PRO A 362 23.59 28.47 -17.06
C PRO A 362 25.09 28.21 -16.78
N THR A 363 25.39 27.33 -15.84
CA THR A 363 26.77 26.91 -15.53
C THR A 363 27.17 25.74 -16.44
N ARG A 364 27.96 26.02 -17.49
CA ARG A 364 28.71 25.02 -18.26
C ARG A 364 29.87 24.50 -17.39
N GLY A 365 29.85 23.21 -17.04
CA GLY A 365 30.99 22.50 -16.48
C GLY A 365 31.68 21.65 -17.55
N ARG A 366 32.85 22.09 -18.04
CA ARG A 366 33.73 21.38 -18.98
C ARG A 366 35.06 21.11 -18.25
N ILE A 367 35.42 19.85 -18.03
CA ILE A 367 36.77 19.43 -17.61
C ILE A 367 37.04 18.08 -18.29
N ASN A 368 37.70 18.06 -19.46
CA ASN A 368 39.14 17.94 -19.72
C ASN A 368 39.72 16.54 -19.45
N ILE A 369 39.81 15.79 -20.55
CA ILE A 369 40.60 14.57 -20.74
C ILE A 369 42.09 14.94 -20.72
N GLY A 370 42.85 14.36 -19.80
CA GLY A 370 44.30 14.42 -19.76
C GLY A 370 44.90 13.07 -20.17
N ARG A 371 45.64 13.07 -21.29
CA ARG A 371 46.42 11.96 -21.85
C ARG A 371 47.91 12.15 -21.52
N ARG A 372 48.68 11.04 -21.60
CA ARG A 372 50.16 10.83 -21.61
C ARG A 372 50.78 10.44 -20.26
N LYS A 373 51.72 9.49 -20.17
CA LYS A 373 52.81 8.99 -21.06
C LYS A 373 53.16 7.54 -20.61
N GLU A 374 53.30 6.54 -21.48
CA GLU A 374 54.58 6.03 -22.05
C GLU A 374 55.82 6.34 -21.21
N ASP A 375 56.29 5.32 -20.48
CA ASP A 375 57.64 4.74 -20.60
C ASP A 375 57.51 3.21 -20.51
#